data_AF-A0A9E3LIK6-F1
#
_entry.id   AF-A0A9E3LIK6-F1
#
_cell.length_a   1.000
_cell.length_b   1.000
_cell.length_c   1.000
_cell.angle_alpha   90.00
_cell.angle_beta   90.00
_cell.angle_gamma   90.00
#
_symmetry.space_group_name_H-M   'P 1'
#
loop_
_entity.id
_entity.type
_entity.pdbx_description
1 polymer ?
#
loop_
_entity_poly.entity_id
_entity_poly.type
_entity_poly.pdbx_seq_one_letter_code
_entity_poly.pdbx_strand_id
1 'polypeptide(L)'
;MSATDGLSIHEVDRLVARYVWLERRRFEVLGSWVASVPELEVAALLATQSHHHAWHASLWERHLPRRSGYEASEGPPVSGALSVFLDAVAGPSGPTATVARLSGAFLVLGPQAVASYAAQLARATTVSDGAFARTCRLVLADQRADGLEGAQALQSLLTTEERTRQASRHQAELERQLLEAGGITG
;
A
#
# COMPACT_ATOMS: atom_id res chain seq x y z
N MET A 1 6.81 30.67 0.31
CA MET A 1 5.72 29.85 -0.25
C MET A 1 4.51 30.02 0.65
N SER A 2 3.43 30.63 0.13
CA SER A 2 2.21 30.88 0.92
C SER A 2 1.39 29.60 1.04
N ALA A 3 0.93 29.27 2.24
CA ALA A 3 0.31 28.00 2.61
C ALA A 3 -1.18 27.87 2.22
N THR A 4 -1.60 28.43 1.08
CA THR A 4 -3.05 28.59 0.76
C THR A 4 -3.47 28.08 -0.61
N ASP A 5 -2.57 27.55 -1.43
CA ASP A 5 -2.97 26.91 -2.70
C ASP A 5 -3.25 25.43 -2.43
N GLY A 6 -4.52 25.02 -2.58
CA GLY A 6 -4.92 23.62 -2.59
C GLY A 6 -4.21 22.82 -3.69
N LEU A 7 -4.33 21.49 -3.66
CA LEU A 7 -3.76 20.64 -4.71
C LEU A 7 -4.30 21.06 -6.10
N SER A 8 -3.44 21.28 -7.08
CA SER A 8 -3.90 21.52 -8.46
C SER A 8 -4.60 20.27 -9.00
N ILE A 9 -5.54 20.44 -9.93
CA ILE A 9 -6.31 19.32 -10.51
C ILE A 9 -5.38 18.23 -11.08
N HIS A 10 -4.28 18.62 -11.73
CA HIS A 10 -3.32 17.67 -12.28
C HIS A 10 -2.50 16.93 -11.22
N GLU A 11 -2.27 17.54 -10.06
CA GLU A 11 -1.62 16.88 -8.92
C GLU A 11 -2.57 15.87 -8.26
N VAL A 12 -3.86 16.23 -8.11
CA VAL A 12 -4.89 15.31 -7.60
C VAL A 12 -5.04 14.12 -8.54
N ASP A 13 -5.13 14.33 -9.85
CA ASP A 13 -5.27 13.27 -10.84
C ASP A 13 -4.12 12.26 -10.76
N ARG A 14 -2.87 12.75 -10.76
CA ARG A 14 -1.68 11.88 -10.64
C ARG A 14 -1.65 11.14 -9.31
N LEU A 15 -1.99 11.82 -8.23
CA LEU A 15 -2.01 11.23 -6.89
C LEU A 15 -3.06 10.11 -6.78
N VAL A 16 -4.30 10.38 -7.22
CA VAL A 16 -5.39 9.39 -7.21
C VAL A 16 -5.03 8.19 -8.09
N ALA A 17 -4.49 8.43 -9.28
CA ALA A 17 -4.09 7.34 -10.16
C ALA A 17 -2.94 6.49 -9.56
N ARG A 18 -2.00 7.11 -8.83
CA ARG A 18 -0.98 6.38 -8.03
C ARG A 18 -1.64 5.53 -6.93
N TYR A 19 -2.66 6.03 -6.25
CA TYR A 19 -3.38 5.26 -5.22
C TYR A 19 -4.18 4.09 -5.80
N VAL A 20 -4.83 4.26 -6.95
CA VAL A 20 -5.47 3.15 -7.67
C VAL A 20 -4.45 2.07 -7.98
N TRP A 21 -3.31 2.46 -8.56
CA TRP A 21 -2.25 1.51 -8.90
C TRP A 21 -1.69 0.79 -7.67
N LEU A 22 -1.38 1.53 -6.60
CA LEU A 22 -0.84 0.98 -5.36
C LEU A 22 -1.79 -0.04 -4.72
N GLU A 23 -3.08 0.30 -4.58
CA GLU A 23 -4.07 -0.58 -3.96
C GLU A 23 -4.31 -1.82 -4.83
N ARG A 24 -4.34 -1.71 -6.16
CA ARG A 24 -4.39 -2.88 -7.06
C ARG A 24 -3.16 -3.77 -6.89
N ARG A 25 -1.96 -3.19 -6.83
CA ARG A 25 -0.74 -3.96 -6.63
C ARG A 25 -0.73 -4.69 -5.29
N ARG A 26 -1.23 -4.05 -4.23
CA ARG A 26 -1.38 -4.69 -2.91
C ARG A 26 -2.40 -5.83 -2.93
N PHE A 27 -3.52 -5.67 -3.62
CA PHE A 27 -4.47 -6.77 -3.86
C PHE A 27 -3.78 -7.97 -4.53
N GLU A 28 -3.07 -7.73 -5.64
CA GLU A 28 -2.37 -8.79 -6.37
C GLU A 28 -1.33 -9.50 -5.51
N VAL A 29 -0.47 -8.73 -4.82
CA VAL A 29 0.62 -9.27 -4.00
C VAL A 29 0.06 -10.10 -2.85
N LEU A 30 -0.83 -9.56 -2.02
CA LEU A 30 -1.39 -10.28 -0.88
C LEU A 30 -2.23 -11.48 -1.34
N GLY A 31 -3.06 -11.29 -2.38
CA GLY A 31 -3.88 -12.36 -2.94
C GLY A 31 -3.07 -13.52 -3.50
N SER A 32 -1.92 -13.23 -4.13
CA SER A 32 -1.02 -14.26 -4.67
C SER A 32 -0.43 -15.16 -3.59
N TRP A 33 -0.29 -14.66 -2.36
CA TRP A 33 0.32 -15.39 -1.26
C TRP A 33 -0.63 -16.40 -0.61
N VAL A 34 -1.95 -16.16 -0.67
CA VAL A 34 -2.99 -16.95 0.02
C VAL A 34 -2.81 -18.46 -0.20
N ALA A 35 -2.53 -18.87 -1.44
CA ALA A 35 -2.39 -20.29 -1.78
C ALA A 35 -1.05 -20.93 -1.35
N SER A 36 -0.07 -20.13 -0.90
CA SER A 36 1.32 -20.58 -0.68
C SER A 36 1.81 -20.41 0.75
N VAL A 37 1.10 -19.64 1.60
CA VAL A 37 1.41 -19.55 3.03
C VAL A 37 0.89 -20.79 3.76
N PRO A 38 1.72 -21.50 4.56
CA PRO A 38 1.29 -22.69 5.27
C PRO A 38 0.44 -22.38 6.51
N GLU A 39 0.54 -21.18 7.08
CA GLU A 39 -0.22 -20.78 8.26
C GLU A 39 -1.65 -20.38 7.89
N LEU A 40 -2.65 -21.20 8.27
CA LEU A 40 -4.06 -21.01 7.90
C LEU A 40 -4.62 -19.64 8.34
N GLU A 41 -4.29 -19.21 9.55
CA GLU A 41 -4.72 -17.89 10.07
C GLU A 41 -4.14 -16.75 9.23
N VAL A 42 -2.88 -16.88 8.79
CA VAL A 42 -2.24 -15.90 7.91
C VAL A 42 -2.89 -15.92 6.53
N ALA A 43 -3.20 -17.10 5.97
CA ALA A 43 -3.92 -17.21 4.71
C ALA A 43 -5.29 -16.52 4.76
N ALA A 44 -6.05 -16.72 5.84
CA ALA A 44 -7.36 -16.09 6.04
C ALA A 44 -7.24 -14.56 6.14
N LEU A 45 -6.28 -14.07 6.91
CA LEU A 45 -5.97 -12.63 7.02
C LEU A 45 -5.65 -12.03 5.65
N LEU A 46 -4.73 -12.64 4.90
CA LEU A 46 -4.33 -12.16 3.57
C LEU A 46 -5.49 -12.18 2.56
N ALA A 47 -6.36 -13.20 2.63
CA ALA A 47 -7.55 -13.29 1.79
C ALA A 47 -8.52 -12.14 2.07
N THR A 48 -8.78 -11.83 3.34
CA THR A 48 -9.62 -10.69 3.73
C THR A 48 -9.02 -9.36 3.29
N GLN A 49 -7.76 -9.10 3.66
CA GLN A 49 -7.13 -7.80 3.42
C GLN A 49 -6.85 -7.54 1.93
N SER A 50 -6.60 -8.58 1.13
CA SER A 50 -6.53 -8.42 -0.33
C SER A 50 -7.85 -7.87 -0.89
N HIS A 51 -9.01 -8.35 -0.42
CA HIS A 51 -10.30 -7.81 -0.84
C HIS A 51 -10.51 -6.36 -0.39
N HIS A 52 -10.02 -5.96 0.79
CA HIS A 52 -10.01 -4.55 1.20
C HIS A 52 -9.24 -3.69 0.21
N HIS A 53 -8.05 -4.12 -0.23
CA HIS A 53 -7.27 -3.41 -1.24
C HIS A 53 -7.98 -3.29 -2.59
N ALA A 54 -8.63 -4.36 -3.06
CA ALA A 54 -9.45 -4.30 -4.27
C ALA A 54 -10.60 -3.30 -4.14
N TRP A 55 -11.25 -3.27 -2.98
CA TRP A 55 -12.29 -2.31 -2.68
C TRP A 55 -11.75 -0.88 -2.60
N HIS A 56 -10.62 -0.65 -1.92
CA HIS A 56 -9.96 0.67 -1.86
C HIS A 56 -9.61 1.20 -3.25
N ALA A 57 -9.07 0.37 -4.14
CA ALA A 57 -8.84 0.74 -5.53
C ALA A 57 -10.12 1.24 -6.20
N SER A 58 -11.24 0.54 -6.02
CA SER A 58 -12.55 0.97 -6.54
C SER A 58 -13.05 2.29 -5.93
N LEU A 59 -12.69 2.60 -4.68
CA LEU A 59 -13.00 3.88 -4.06
C LEU A 59 -12.22 5.01 -4.73
N TRP A 60 -10.92 4.79 -4.98
CA TRP A 60 -10.04 5.77 -5.61
C TRP A 60 -10.38 6.01 -7.08
N GLU A 61 -10.75 4.97 -7.83
CA GLU A 61 -11.15 5.09 -9.24
C GLU A 61 -12.32 6.06 -9.46
N ARG A 62 -13.22 6.20 -8.48
CA ARG A 62 -14.34 7.15 -8.58
C ARG A 62 -13.90 8.62 -8.55
N HIS A 63 -12.68 8.90 -8.10
CA HIS A 63 -12.09 10.25 -8.09
C HIS A 63 -11.32 10.56 -9.37
N LEU A 64 -11.09 9.59 -10.26
CA LEU A 64 -10.47 9.85 -11.54
C LEU A 64 -11.41 10.65 -12.45
N PRO A 65 -10.91 11.64 -13.22
CA PRO A 65 -11.71 12.37 -14.18
C PRO A 65 -12.33 11.42 -15.22
N ARG A 66 -13.67 11.33 -15.23
CA ARG A 66 -14.39 10.63 -16.29
C ARG A 66 -14.47 11.52 -17.54
N ARG A 67 -13.42 11.60 -18.35
CA ARG A 67 -13.48 12.25 -19.67
C ARG A 67 -13.95 11.26 -20.73
N SER A 68 -14.93 11.65 -21.54
CA SER A 68 -15.24 10.94 -22.79
C SER A 68 -14.00 10.94 -23.69
N GLY A 69 -13.52 9.77 -24.10
CA GLY A 69 -12.33 9.63 -24.96
C GLY A 69 -10.99 9.69 -24.23
N TYR A 70 -10.98 9.71 -22.89
CA TYR A 70 -9.79 9.35 -22.12
C TYR A 70 -9.85 7.84 -21.91
N GLU A 71 -9.13 7.08 -22.74
CA GLU A 71 -8.81 5.70 -22.37
C GLU A 71 -8.15 5.79 -21.00
N ALA A 72 -8.63 5.01 -20.03
CA ALA A 72 -8.06 4.97 -18.70
C ALA A 72 -6.58 4.65 -18.87
N SER A 73 -5.74 5.69 -18.84
CA SER A 73 -4.30 5.54 -18.89
C SER A 73 -3.99 4.48 -17.86
N GLU A 74 -3.27 3.42 -18.26
CA GLU A 74 -2.43 2.69 -17.33
C GLU A 74 -1.81 3.74 -16.42
N GLY A 75 -1.95 3.56 -15.10
CA GLY A 75 -1.68 4.61 -14.11
C GLY A 75 -0.37 5.37 -14.38
N PRO A 76 -0.19 6.59 -13.84
CA PRO A 76 0.95 7.43 -14.13
C PRO A 76 2.24 6.62 -14.01
N PRO A 77 3.22 6.84 -14.91
CA PRO A 77 4.42 6.02 -14.97
C PRO A 77 5.02 5.88 -13.57
N VAL A 78 4.97 4.65 -13.08
CA VAL A 78 5.62 4.26 -11.84
C VAL A 78 7.11 4.34 -12.11
N SER A 79 7.88 5.00 -11.23
CA SER A 79 9.32 5.02 -11.41
C SER A 79 9.83 3.58 -11.44
N GLY A 80 10.84 3.27 -12.26
CA GLY A 80 11.41 1.92 -12.30
C GLY A 80 11.83 1.43 -10.92
N ALA A 81 12.32 2.35 -10.07
CA ALA A 81 12.67 2.08 -8.68
C ALA A 81 11.46 1.69 -7.80
N LEU A 82 10.30 2.34 -7.95
CA LEU A 82 9.09 1.98 -7.21
C LEU A 82 8.54 0.61 -7.64
N SER A 83 8.66 0.27 -8.94
CA SER A 83 8.32 -1.08 -9.42
C SER A 83 9.23 -2.13 -8.80
N VAL A 84 10.55 -1.90 -8.81
CA VAL A 84 11.56 -2.79 -8.20
C VAL A 84 11.27 -3.00 -6.71
N PHE A 85 10.99 -1.92 -5.98
CA PHE A 85 10.62 -1.99 -4.57
C PHE A 85 9.38 -2.86 -4.33
N LEU A 86 8.31 -2.69 -5.12
CA LEU A 86 7.09 -3.48 -4.95
C LEU A 86 7.24 -4.94 -5.34
N ASP A 87 8.08 -5.24 -6.33
CA ASP A 87 8.46 -6.61 -6.66
C ASP A 87 9.29 -7.24 -5.54
N ALA A 88 10.14 -6.46 -4.86
CA ALA A 88 10.85 -6.91 -3.67
C ALA A 88 9.91 -7.14 -2.48
N VAL A 89 8.87 -6.32 -2.29
CA VAL A 89 7.83 -6.52 -1.26
C VAL A 89 7.05 -7.82 -1.51
N ALA A 90 6.81 -8.19 -2.77
CA ALA A 90 6.20 -9.49 -3.11
C ALA A 90 7.00 -10.67 -2.51
N GLY A 91 8.28 -10.45 -2.26
CA GLY A 91 9.13 -11.31 -1.47
C GLY A 91 9.47 -12.63 -2.17
N PRO A 92 10.23 -13.51 -1.49
CA PRO A 92 10.57 -14.80 -2.04
C PRO A 92 9.35 -15.72 -2.19
N SER A 93 9.47 -16.70 -3.07
CA SER A 93 8.51 -17.80 -3.21
C SER A 93 8.85 -18.95 -2.27
N GLY A 94 7.84 -19.71 -1.87
CA GLY A 94 8.00 -20.96 -1.10
C GLY A 94 7.42 -20.88 0.33
N PRO A 95 7.32 -22.04 1.00
CA PRO A 95 6.60 -22.17 2.28
C PRO A 95 7.30 -21.50 3.46
N THR A 96 8.58 -21.15 3.35
CA THR A 96 9.34 -20.43 4.39
C THR A 96 9.35 -18.92 4.19
N ALA A 97 8.63 -18.42 3.19
CA ALA A 97 8.62 -17.01 2.82
C ALA A 97 7.68 -16.13 3.68
N THR A 98 6.81 -16.73 4.51
CA THR A 98 5.76 -15.98 5.25
C THR A 98 6.33 -14.80 6.02
N VAL A 99 7.40 -14.99 6.80
CA VAL A 99 8.02 -13.91 7.60
C VAL A 99 8.54 -12.77 6.72
N ALA A 100 9.20 -13.07 5.61
CA ALA A 100 9.68 -12.05 4.68
C ALA A 100 8.50 -11.27 4.05
N ARG A 101 7.50 -11.98 3.54
CA ARG A 101 6.30 -11.36 2.95
C ARG A 101 5.55 -10.45 3.92
N LEU A 102 5.30 -10.93 5.14
CA LEU A 102 4.61 -10.14 6.17
C LEU A 102 5.44 -8.94 6.64
N SER A 103 6.76 -9.08 6.78
CA SER A 103 7.62 -7.94 7.13
C SER A 103 7.60 -6.86 6.05
N GLY A 104 7.66 -7.23 4.76
CA GLY A 104 7.55 -6.27 3.67
C GLY A 104 6.19 -5.58 3.60
N ALA A 105 5.10 -6.34 3.72
CA ALA A 105 3.75 -5.80 3.65
C ALA A 105 3.39 -4.91 4.85
N PHE A 106 3.70 -5.37 6.07
CA PHE A 106 3.16 -4.77 7.30
C PHE A 106 4.15 -3.89 8.07
N LEU A 107 5.46 -4.04 7.87
CA LEU A 107 6.46 -3.17 8.51
C LEU A 107 6.95 -2.06 7.58
N VAL A 108 6.87 -2.24 6.25
CA VAL A 108 7.37 -1.24 5.29
C VAL A 108 6.25 -0.66 4.44
N LEU A 109 5.62 -1.44 3.57
CA LEU A 109 4.65 -0.91 2.60
C LEU A 109 3.40 -0.31 3.26
N GLY A 110 2.80 -1.02 4.21
CA GLY A 110 1.59 -0.60 4.93
C GLY A 110 1.78 0.74 5.67
N PRO A 111 2.78 0.87 6.56
CA PRO A 111 3.05 2.12 7.27
C PRO A 111 3.31 3.30 6.32
N GLN A 112 3.98 3.06 5.20
CA GLN A 112 4.26 4.10 4.20
C GLN A 112 2.98 4.54 3.46
N ALA A 113 2.09 3.61 3.14
CA ALA A 113 0.75 3.91 2.63
C ALA A 113 -0.06 4.74 3.63
N VAL A 114 -0.09 4.34 4.90
CA VAL A 114 -0.75 5.08 5.99
C VAL A 114 -0.19 6.50 6.10
N ALA A 115 1.13 6.67 6.07
CA ALA A 115 1.77 7.97 6.12
C ALA A 115 1.39 8.85 4.93
N SER A 116 1.36 8.29 3.72
CA SER A 116 0.95 9.02 2.51
C SER A 116 -0.51 9.46 2.60
N TYR A 117 -1.45 8.56 2.91
CA TYR A 117 -2.86 8.91 3.03
C TYR A 117 -3.12 9.96 4.12
N ALA A 118 -2.43 9.85 5.26
CA ALA A 118 -2.54 10.82 6.35
C ALA A 118 -2.00 12.20 5.93
N ALA A 119 -0.87 12.25 5.23
CA ALA A 119 -0.31 13.50 4.73
C ALA A 119 -1.23 14.19 3.72
N GLN A 120 -1.85 13.44 2.81
CA GLN A 120 -2.80 14.02 1.85
C GLN A 120 -4.10 14.45 2.50
N LEU A 121 -4.61 13.68 3.47
CA LEU A 121 -5.78 14.09 4.25
C LEU A 121 -5.54 15.40 5.01
N ALA A 122 -4.34 15.61 5.55
CA ALA A 122 -3.97 16.84 6.24
C ALA A 122 -3.91 18.07 5.31
N ARG A 123 -3.73 17.86 4.00
CA ARG A 123 -3.71 18.92 2.98
C ARG A 123 -5.09 19.20 2.36
N ALA A 124 -6.06 18.32 2.56
CA ALA A 124 -7.39 18.45 1.99
C ALA A 124 -8.20 19.56 2.66
N THR A 125 -8.87 20.39 1.86
CA THR A 125 -9.75 21.45 2.34
C THR A 125 -11.19 20.97 2.45
N THR A 126 -11.94 21.47 3.43
CA THR A 126 -13.35 21.11 3.61
C THR A 126 -14.26 21.65 2.51
N VAL A 127 -13.80 22.65 1.75
CA VAL A 127 -14.61 23.38 0.75
C VAL A 127 -14.63 22.63 -0.58
N SER A 128 -13.48 22.20 -1.11
CA SER A 128 -13.41 21.51 -2.42
C SER A 128 -13.23 19.99 -2.29
N ASP A 129 -12.65 19.50 -1.20
CA ASP A 129 -12.09 18.15 -1.17
C ASP A 129 -12.90 17.18 -0.29
N GLY A 130 -14.15 17.53 0.05
CA GLY A 130 -14.99 16.77 0.99
C GLY A 130 -15.16 15.29 0.61
N ALA A 131 -15.36 14.99 -0.67
CA ALA A 131 -15.50 13.62 -1.17
C ALA A 131 -14.16 12.85 -1.07
N PHE A 132 -13.06 13.47 -1.50
CA PHE A 132 -11.72 12.90 -1.39
C PHE A 132 -11.34 12.62 0.07
N ALA A 133 -11.52 13.62 0.95
CA ALA A 133 -11.24 13.51 2.38
C ALA A 133 -12.09 12.42 3.05
N ARG A 134 -13.34 12.20 2.61
CA ARG A 134 -14.16 11.08 3.09
C ARG A 134 -13.56 9.73 2.69
N THR A 135 -13.16 9.55 1.43
CA THR A 135 -12.49 8.32 0.98
C THR A 135 -11.16 8.10 1.71
N CYS A 136 -10.31 9.13 1.84
CA CYS A 136 -9.08 9.05 2.62
C CYS A 136 -9.32 8.53 4.04
N ARG A 137 -10.32 9.04 4.75
CA ARG A 137 -10.62 8.62 6.12
C ARG A 137 -11.06 7.16 6.21
N LEU A 138 -11.86 6.69 5.25
CA LEU A 138 -12.29 5.29 5.19
C LEU A 138 -11.10 4.37 4.97
N VAL A 139 -10.33 4.61 3.89
CA VAL A 139 -9.13 3.82 3.57
C VAL A 139 -8.12 3.86 4.71
N LEU A 140 -7.88 5.03 5.30
CA LEU A 140 -6.92 5.17 6.41
C LEU A 140 -7.35 4.42 7.67
N ALA A 141 -8.65 4.31 7.95
CA ALA A 141 -9.15 3.54 9.09
C ALA A 141 -8.85 2.04 8.88
N ASP A 142 -9.20 1.51 7.71
CA ASP A 142 -8.99 0.10 7.38
C ASP A 142 -7.50 -0.23 7.32
N GLN A 143 -6.69 0.60 6.65
CA GLN A 143 -5.23 0.42 6.56
C GLN A 143 -4.54 0.38 7.93
N ARG A 144 -5.05 1.14 8.92
CA ARG A 144 -4.52 1.12 10.29
C ARG A 144 -4.94 -0.14 11.05
N ALA A 145 -6.19 -0.57 10.90
CA ALA A 145 -6.69 -1.79 11.51
C ALA A 145 -5.97 -3.02 10.92
N ASP A 146 -5.95 -3.13 9.60
CA ASP A 146 -5.29 -4.19 8.84
C ASP A 146 -3.79 -4.24 9.14
N GLY A 147 -3.15 -3.07 9.25
CA GLY A 147 -1.74 -2.95 9.61
C GLY A 147 -1.43 -3.49 11.00
N LEU A 148 -2.29 -3.21 11.99
CA LEU A 148 -2.16 -3.74 13.35
C LEU A 148 -2.34 -5.26 13.35
N GLU A 149 -3.37 -5.76 12.69
CA GLU A 149 -3.66 -7.19 12.59
C GLU A 149 -2.52 -7.96 11.91
N GLY A 150 -2.01 -7.43 10.80
CA GLY A 150 -0.87 -8.02 10.09
C GLY A 150 0.44 -7.99 10.89
N ALA A 151 0.68 -6.92 11.66
CA ALA A 151 1.81 -6.85 12.58
C ALA A 151 1.70 -7.88 13.72
N GLN A 152 0.50 -8.11 14.25
CA GLN A 152 0.25 -9.15 15.25
C GLN A 152 0.47 -10.56 14.67
N ALA A 153 0.00 -10.81 13.45
CA ALA A 153 0.23 -12.07 12.75
C ALA A 153 1.73 -12.30 12.48
N LEU A 154 2.49 -11.26 12.11
CA LEU A 154 3.95 -11.37 12.01
C LEU A 154 4.57 -11.72 13.36
N GLN A 155 4.18 -11.02 14.42
CA GLN A 155 4.75 -11.21 15.76
C GLN A 155 4.55 -12.64 16.28
N SER A 156 3.43 -13.28 15.98
CA SER A 156 3.18 -14.68 16.38
C SER A 156 4.12 -15.67 15.69
N LEU A 157 4.71 -15.31 14.55
CA LEU A 157 5.68 -16.14 13.83
C LEU A 157 7.12 -15.93 14.30
N LEU A 158 7.43 -14.82 14.97
CA LEU A 158 8.78 -14.45 15.44
C LEU A 158 9.18 -15.19 16.74
N THR A 159 9.04 -16.51 16.75
CA THR A 159 9.30 -17.38 17.91
C THR A 159 10.75 -17.84 18.02
N THR A 160 11.58 -17.55 17.02
CA THR A 160 13.00 -17.93 16.99
C THR A 160 13.88 -16.74 16.60
N GLU A 161 15.15 -16.80 17.01
CA GLU A 161 16.14 -15.80 16.64
C GLU A 161 16.32 -15.73 15.12
N GLU A 162 16.32 -16.87 14.42
CA GLU A 162 16.51 -16.88 12.96
C GLU A 162 15.36 -16.17 12.24
N ARG A 163 14.10 -16.40 12.65
CA ARG A 163 12.95 -15.69 12.06
C ARG A 163 12.99 -14.20 12.36
N THR A 164 13.40 -13.81 13.56
CA THR A 164 13.59 -12.40 13.93
C THR A 164 14.65 -11.75 13.04
N ARG A 165 15.81 -12.40 12.88
CA ARG A 165 16.89 -11.92 12.00
C ARG A 165 16.46 -11.88 10.53
N GLN A 166 15.63 -12.83 10.07
CA GLN A 166 15.09 -12.82 8.71
C GLN A 166 14.19 -11.60 8.48
N ALA A 167 13.25 -11.32 9.39
CA ALA A 167 12.36 -10.16 9.30
C ALA A 167 13.14 -8.84 9.28
N SER A 168 14.07 -8.65 10.23
CA SER A 168 14.88 -7.41 10.31
C SER A 168 15.75 -7.19 9.08
N ARG A 169 16.38 -8.25 8.54
CA ARG A 169 17.19 -8.15 7.31
C ARG A 169 16.34 -7.74 6.11
N HIS A 170 15.16 -8.35 5.96
CA HIS A 170 14.28 -8.06 4.83
C HIS A 170 13.68 -6.65 4.92
N GLN A 171 13.25 -6.23 6.11
CA GLN A 171 12.77 -4.88 6.36
C GLN A 171 13.84 -3.82 5.98
N ALA A 172 15.07 -3.97 6.45
CA ALA A 172 16.15 -3.02 6.19
C ALA A 172 16.46 -2.89 4.68
N GLU A 173 16.43 -4.00 3.94
CA GLU A 173 16.65 -4.00 2.49
C GLU A 173 15.51 -3.27 1.75
N LEU A 174 14.26 -3.49 2.16
CA LEU A 174 13.12 -2.81 1.57
C LEU A 174 13.09 -1.31 1.88
N GLU A 175 13.45 -0.91 3.09
CA GLU A 175 13.58 0.50 3.47
C GLU A 175 14.63 1.22 2.62
N ARG A 176 15.78 0.56 2.35
CA ARG A 176 16.81 1.08 1.43
C ARG A 176 16.26 1.31 0.03
N GLN A 177 15.56 0.31 -0.55
CA GLN A 177 14.97 0.42 -1.88
C GLN A 177 13.87 1.49 -1.95
N LEU A 178 13.08 1.64 -0.88
CA LEU A 178 12.04 2.66 -0.82
C LEU A 178 12.63 4.08 -0.83
N LEU A 179 13.75 4.29 -0.14
CA LEU A 179 14.48 5.56 -0.18
C LEU A 179 14.97 5.87 -1.60
N GLU A 180 15.51 4.87 -2.30
CA GLU A 180 15.92 5.01 -3.72
C GLU A 180 14.73 5.30 -4.65
N ALA A 181 13.55 4.79 -4.32
CA ALA A 181 12.32 5.05 -5.07
C ALA A 181 11.72 6.45 -4.83
N GLY A 182 12.18 7.19 -3.82
CA GLY A 182 11.59 8.49 -3.42
C GLY A 182 10.30 8.34 -2.59
N GLY A 183 10.01 7.14 -2.09
CA GLY A 183 8.75 6.82 -1.42
C GLY A 183 7.68 6.25 -2.35
N ILE A 184 6.55 5.84 -1.77
CA ILE A 184 5.48 5.14 -2.49
C ILE A 184 4.67 6.03 -3.43
N THR A 185 4.78 7.35 -3.27
CA THR A 185 4.11 8.33 -4.12
C THR A 185 5.10 9.13 -4.94
N GLY A 186 6.33 8.64 -5.16
CA GLY A 186 7.33 9.19 -6.10
C GLY A 186 7.60 10.67 -5.96
#